data_AF-A0A922FAD3-F1
#
_entry.id   AF-A0A922FAD3-F1
#
_cell.length_a   1.000
_cell.length_b   1.000
_cell.length_c   1.000
_cell.angle_alpha   90.00
_cell.angle_beta   90.00
_cell.angle_gamma   90.00
#
_symmetry.space_group_name_H-M   'P 1'
#
loop_
_entity.id
_entity.type
_entity.pdbx_description
1 polymer ?
#
loop_
_entity_poly.entity_id
_entity_poly.type
_entity_poly.pdbx_seq_one_letter_code
_entity_poly.pdbx_strand_id
1 'polypeptide(L)' 'MLGVPVGSYFSQHTCLKFKTDQAQDAKKMEKLNNIFFTLMARGPDADVSEVTGKEPMDAQPTKKGRGRKQ' A
#
# COMPACT_ATOMS: atom_id res chain seq x y z
N MET A 1 -0.38 -20.93 6.26
CA MET A 1 0.53 -20.05 5.49
C MET A 1 0.63 -18.74 6.24
N LEU A 2 1.79 -18.42 6.82
CA LEU A 2 2.02 -17.10 7.42
C LEU A 2 2.24 -16.12 6.26
N GLY A 3 1.42 -15.07 6.14
CA GLY A 3 1.51 -14.10 5.04
C GLY A 3 2.91 -13.48 4.92
N VAL A 4 3.38 -13.33 3.68
CA VAL A 4 4.70 -12.74 3.37
C VAL A 4 4.63 -11.22 3.63
N PRO A 5 5.66 -10.60 4.24
CA PRO A 5 5.71 -9.14 4.35
C PRO A 5 5.87 -8.51 2.97
N VAL A 6 4.95 -7.60 2.62
CA VAL A 6 4.97 -6.88 1.33
C VAL A 6 5.46 -5.44 1.51
N GLY A 7 5.34 -4.85 2.70
CA GLY A 7 5.89 -3.54 2.99
C GLY A 7 6.05 -3.26 4.49
N SER A 8 6.99 -2.37 4.84
CA SER A 8 7.19 -1.88 6.21
C SER A 8 7.61 -0.42 6.18
N TYR A 9 6.87 0.42 6.88
CA TYR A 9 7.14 1.85 7.01
C TYR A 9 7.45 2.19 8.46
N PHE A 10 8.48 2.99 8.66
CA PHE A 10 8.96 3.40 9.98
C PHE A 10 8.90 4.93 10.07
N SER A 11 8.31 5.42 11.15
CA SER A 11 8.42 6.79 11.64
C SER A 11 8.95 6.76 13.07
N GLN A 12 9.37 7.90 13.60
CA GLN A 12 10.13 8.01 14.85
C GLN A 12 9.49 7.29 16.05
N HIS A 13 8.17 7.18 16.09
CA HIS A 13 7.43 6.50 17.16
C HIS A 13 6.53 5.35 16.70
N THR A 14 6.40 5.12 15.39
CA THR A 14 5.43 4.16 14.84
C THR A 14 6.04 3.31 13.74
N CYS A 15 5.71 2.03 13.75
CA CYS A 15 6.06 1.09 12.67
C CYS A 15 4.78 0.48 12.12
N LEU A 16 4.57 0.61 10.82
CA LEU A 16 3.46 -0.01 10.11
C LEU A 16 4.01 -1.15 9.25
N LYS A 17 3.58 -2.40 9.52
CA LYS A 17 3.92 -3.57 8.70
C LYS A 17 2.67 -4.13 8.05
N PHE A 18 2.73 -4.33 6.74
CA PHE A 18 1.64 -4.94 5.98
C PHE A 18 2.10 -6.28 5.40
N LYS A 19 1.37 -7.35 5.76
CA LYS A 19 1.58 -8.72 5.28
C LYS A 19 0.37 -9.14 4.47
N THR A 20 0.61 -9.63 3.27
CA THR A 20 -0.42 -10.16 2.36
C THR A 20 0.23 -11.19 1.46
N ASP A 21 -0.51 -12.24 1.12
CA ASP A 21 -0.13 -13.25 0.12
C ASP A 21 -0.70 -12.94 -1.26
N GLN A 22 -1.49 -11.86 -1.39
CA GLN A 22 -2.11 -11.49 -2.66
C GLN A 22 -1.12 -10.79 -3.59
N ALA A 23 -0.83 -11.40 -4.74
CA ALA A 23 0.08 -10.85 -5.74
C ALA A 23 -0.32 -9.45 -6.25
N GLN A 24 -1.63 -9.14 -6.32
CA GLN A 24 -2.12 -7.81 -6.71
C GLN A 24 -1.73 -6.70 -5.73
N ASP A 25 -1.54 -7.02 -4.45
CA ASP A 25 -1.20 -6.03 -3.43
C ASP A 25 0.29 -5.64 -3.50
N ALA A 26 1.15 -6.48 -4.06
CA ALA A 26 2.54 -6.13 -4.35
C ALA A 26 2.62 -4.95 -5.33
N LYS A 27 1.81 -4.96 -6.40
CA LYS A 27 1.72 -3.85 -7.36
C LYS A 27 1.20 -2.56 -6.72
N LYS A 28 0.23 -2.67 -5.82
CA LYS A 28 -0.28 -1.51 -5.05
C LYS A 28 0.81 -0.94 -4.14
N MET A 29 1.63 -1.79 -3.53
CA MET A 29 2.76 -1.35 -2.71
C MET A 29 3.87 -0.69 -3.52
N GLU A 30 4.18 -1.18 -4.72
CA GLU A 30 5.10 -0.50 -5.63
C GLU A 30 4.60 0.92 -5.99
N LYS A 31 3.30 1.04 -6.30
CA LYS A 31 2.68 2.35 -6.56
C LYS A 31 2.78 3.29 -5.34
N LEU A 32 2.51 2.78 -4.14
CA LEU A 32 2.65 3.54 -2.90
C LEU A 32 4.09 4.00 -2.68
N ASN A 33 5.07 3.11 -2.86
CA ASN A 33 6.49 3.47 -2.75
C ASN A 33 6.85 4.61 -3.71
N ASN A 34 6.36 4.59 -4.95
CA ASN A 34 6.64 5.63 -5.93
C ASN A 34 6.05 7.00 -5.56
N ILE A 35 4.86 7.01 -4.91
CA ILE A 35 4.29 8.23 -4.35
C ILE A 35 5.18 8.78 -3.24
N PHE A 36 5.60 7.92 -2.30
CA PHE A 36 6.49 8.34 -1.22
C PHE A 36 7.82 8.87 -1.75
N PHE A 37 8.42 8.23 -2.77
CA PHE A 37 9.63 8.73 -3.40
C PHE A 37 9.43 10.11 -4.03
N THR A 38 8.31 10.33 -4.71
CA THR A 38 7.98 11.62 -5.31
C THR A 38 7.85 12.71 -4.25
N LEU A 39 7.11 12.43 -3.17
CA LEU A 39 6.92 13.36 -2.06
C LEU A 39 8.23 13.66 -1.31
N MET A 40 9.10 12.65 -1.12
CA MET A 40 10.41 12.85 -0.50
C MET A 40 11.36 13.66 -1.39
N ALA A 41 11.30 13.49 -2.72
CA ALA A 41 12.20 14.15 -3.65
C ALA A 41 11.76 15.59 -4.01
N ARG A 42 10.46 15.81 -4.18
CA ARG A 42 9.89 17.08 -4.66
C ARG A 42 9.19 17.89 -3.57
N GLY A 43 8.92 17.28 -2.40
CA GLY A 43 8.24 17.93 -1.29
C GLY A 43 6.72 17.67 -1.27
N PRO A 44 6.01 18.23 -0.28
CA PRO A 44 4.59 17.95 -0.02
C PRO A 44 3.64 18.47 -1.11
N ASP A 45 4.06 19.46 -1.88
CA ASP A 45 3.26 20.06 -2.98
C ASP A 45 3.43 19.33 -4.32
N ALA A 46 4.13 18.19 -4.34
CA ALA A 46 4.37 17.45 -5.56
C ALA A 46 3.08 16.81 -6.09
N ASP A 47 2.84 16.92 -7.41
CA ASP A 47 1.72 16.25 -8.04
C ASP A 47 1.95 14.73 -8.11
N VAL A 48 1.16 14.00 -7.34
CA VAL A 48 1.19 12.53 -7.26
C VAL A 48 0.33 11.87 -8.35
N SER A 49 -0.47 12.65 -9.09
CA SER A 49 -1.31 12.19 -10.20
C SER A 49 -0.47 11.62 -11.35
N GLU A 50 0.69 12.21 -11.61
CA GLU A 50 1.67 11.76 -12.62
C GLU A 50 2.19 10.34 -12.34
N VAL A 51 2.48 10.03 -11.07
CA VAL A 51 3.00 8.72 -10.66
C VAL A 51 1.90 7.67 -10.52
N THR A 52 0.68 8.12 -10.23
CA THR A 52 -0.43 7.19 -10.01
C THR A 52 -1.14 6.79 -11.29
N GLY A 53 -1.07 7.59 -12.36
CA GLY A 53 -1.77 7.30 -13.62
C GLY A 53 -3.29 7.22 -13.44
N LYS A 54 -4.04 7.49 -14.51
CA LYS A 54 -5.51 7.44 -14.53
C LYS A 54 -6.07 6.01 -14.53
N GLU A 55 -5.54 5.11 -13.70
CA GLU A 55 -6.20 3.81 -13.51
C GLU A 55 -7.38 3.98 -12.54
N PRO A 56 -8.59 3.55 -12.94
CA PRO A 56 -9.69 3.46 -12.00
C PRO A 56 -9.22 2.53 -10.88
N MET A 57 -9.32 3.00 -9.63
CA MET A 57 -9.26 2.12 -8.47
C MET A 57 -10.45 1.18 -8.62
N ASP A 58 -10.25 0.07 -9.34
CA ASP A 58 -11.27 -0.94 -9.56
C ASP A 58 -11.81 -1.35 -8.20
N ALA A 59 -13.13 -1.40 -8.15
CA ALA A 59 -13.93 -1.34 -6.96
C ALA A 59 -13.39 -2.27 -5.87
N GLN A 60 -13.49 -1.82 -4.64
CA GLN A 60 -13.32 -2.64 -3.46
C GLN A 60 -14.61 -3.44 -3.23
N PRO A 61 -14.73 -4.74 -3.57
CA PRO A 61 -15.52 -5.64 -2.77
C PRO A 61 -14.60 -6.09 -1.64
N THR A 62 -14.64 -5.38 -0.51
CA THR A 62 -14.29 -5.99 0.77
C THR A 62 -15.26 -7.14 0.96
N LYS A 63 -14.86 -8.35 0.54
CA LYS A 63 -15.55 -9.57 0.91
C LYS A 63 -15.46 -9.69 2.43
N LYS A 64 -16.53 -9.22 3.06
CA LYS A 64 -16.86 -9.44 4.45
C LYS A 64 -16.97 -10.96 4.66
N GLY A 65 -16.07 -11.53 5.46
CA GLY A 65 -16.34 -12.78 6.17
C GLY A 65 -15.35 -13.93 5.95
N ARG A 66 -14.49 -14.15 6.96
CA ARG A 66 -14.55 -15.38 7.77
C ARG A 66 -13.85 -15.13 9.11
N GLY A 67 -14.62 -14.73 10.11
CA GLY A 67 -14.17 -14.82 11.51
C GLY A 67 -14.33 -16.25 12.02
N ARG A 68 -13.46 -16.68 12.94
CA ARG A 68 -13.85 -17.50 14.09
C ARG A 68 -12.80 -17.42 15.20
N LYS A 69 -13.28 -17.09 16.42
CA LYS A 69 -12.55 -17.03 17.69
C LYS A 69 -11.87 -18.36 18.06
N GLN A 70 -10.74 -18.29 18.76
CA GLN A 70 -10.62 -18.69 20.17
C GLN A 70 -9.38 -18.03 20.79
#